data_AF-V5FWZ3-F1
#
_entry.id   AF-V5FWZ3-F1
#
_cell.length_a   1.000
_cell.length_b   1.000
_cell.length_c   1.000
_cell.angle_alpha   90.00
_cell.angle_beta   90.00
_cell.angle_gamma   90.00
#
_symmetry.space_group_name_H-M   'P 1'
#
loop_
_entity.id
_entity.type
_entity.pdbx_description
1 polymer ?
#
loop_
_entity_poly.entity_id
_entity_poly.type
_entity_poly.pdbx_seq_one_letter_code
_entity_poly.pdbx_strand_id
1 'polypeptide(L)'
;MRFFHPLAKYPGPLIASLTNVWRAYWVYKLCLHEKLVELHFRYGPVVRIGPNHLHFWDGDAIAPIYKGGRMMGKTEFYHAFTAFNPNLFGGTDENIHALRRRQLSNGFSQASIEKLQPLINRQLGILIDKLNGFAESGTVFDLKDTISLYVLDILGEVAFSRPFNAQVKGEAEQIPAINDHILLAGVIGELPFQDISKALARWSPIPWMRRLVQSRNRLKAICSDCVRYKVTHPSERRDLLQSLVEAVDPETGSKLNEQEINSEAFAMLVAGSHSTSGTLGLLLWHLLYNRDALEKVKNEIDSRLGPLPPDEIAYSIQGLEASLPYTMACVRENFRLNPVFTMPLWRRVHYPQGLQFGEFDIPHGTNVCISNYVLHHNPDIWGPDHTVFNPDRWLVDDGDNAKILSRFLIPFSIGHRMCIGRNLAMTNILKTITTLLSQFEFEPVDLGEKDHKHGVRVQSSGIGEMRGPFLCKVFPAQGAWHRDIGLIDLSPRNVLMVRKDNSDWDMDFDPKRGLVFIDIASALFGRAKDDPEVKKINLFLGQYITSVTMEAKDDAVGVQEVDRLGLEPLDR
;
A
#
# COMPACT_ATOMS: atom_id res chain seq x y z
N MET A 1 32.16 -2.24 -32.01
CA MET A 1 31.56 -2.96 -30.85
C MET A 1 30.05 -3.16 -30.98
N ARG A 2 29.22 -2.13 -31.25
CA ARG A 2 27.76 -2.30 -31.36
C ARG A 2 27.32 -3.22 -32.52
N PHE A 3 27.83 -2.96 -33.74
CA PHE A 3 27.38 -3.60 -34.98
C PHE A 3 27.82 -5.07 -35.13
N PHE A 4 28.88 -5.48 -34.44
CA PHE A 4 29.38 -6.86 -34.43
C PHE A 4 28.97 -7.62 -33.16
N HIS A 5 28.15 -7.01 -32.30
CA HIS A 5 27.66 -7.66 -31.09
C HIS A 5 26.58 -8.70 -31.44
N PRO A 6 26.46 -9.83 -30.74
CA PRO A 6 25.35 -10.77 -30.92
C PRO A 6 23.95 -10.15 -30.77
N LEU A 7 23.87 -8.98 -30.11
CA LEU A 7 22.65 -8.20 -29.92
C LEU A 7 22.55 -6.98 -30.86
N ALA A 8 23.30 -6.96 -31.97
CA ALA A 8 23.29 -5.86 -32.93
C ALA A 8 21.93 -5.69 -33.63
N LYS A 9 21.17 -6.79 -33.80
CA LYS A 9 19.83 -6.79 -34.39
C LYS A 9 18.78 -6.08 -33.54
N TYR A 10 19.01 -5.96 -32.23
CA TYR A 10 18.03 -5.35 -31.32
C TYR A 10 18.19 -3.82 -31.26
N PRO A 11 17.09 -3.06 -31.43
CA PRO A 11 17.10 -1.62 -31.42
C PRO A 11 17.32 -1.06 -30.01
N GLY A 12 17.69 0.22 -29.91
CA GLY A 12 17.85 0.91 -28.63
C GLY A 12 18.84 2.07 -28.66
N PRO A 13 18.92 2.86 -27.57
CA PRO A 13 19.81 4.00 -27.49
C PRO A 13 21.28 3.62 -27.69
N LEU A 14 22.03 4.46 -28.43
CA LEU A 14 23.45 4.20 -28.71
C LEU A 14 24.28 4.08 -27.43
N ILE A 15 24.12 5.02 -26.50
CA ILE A 15 24.86 5.01 -25.23
C ILE A 15 24.52 3.75 -24.42
N ALA A 16 23.24 3.36 -24.36
CA ALA A 16 22.80 2.17 -23.64
C ALA A 16 23.43 0.89 -24.21
N SER A 17 23.61 0.80 -25.53
CA SER A 17 24.26 -0.37 -26.16
C SER A 17 25.75 -0.52 -25.84
N LEU A 18 26.41 0.54 -25.35
CA LEU A 18 27.85 0.57 -25.08
C LEU A 18 28.17 0.45 -23.58
N THR A 19 27.28 0.88 -22.69
CA THR A 19 27.54 0.88 -21.24
C THR A 19 26.28 0.73 -20.41
N ASN A 20 26.40 0.07 -19.25
CA ASN A 20 25.30 0.01 -18.29
C ASN A 20 25.11 1.32 -17.50
N VAL A 21 26.08 2.25 -17.55
CA VAL A 21 26.01 3.55 -16.86
C VAL A 21 24.77 4.35 -17.28
N TRP A 22 24.31 4.16 -18.52
CA TRP A 22 23.06 4.76 -18.99
C TRP A 22 21.85 4.37 -18.11
N ARG A 23 21.72 3.08 -17.72
CA ARG A 23 20.64 2.65 -16.83
C ARG A 23 20.83 3.17 -15.42
N ALA A 24 22.06 3.07 -14.89
CA ALA A 24 22.39 3.58 -13.57
C ALA A 24 22.05 5.08 -13.41
N TYR A 25 22.25 5.87 -14.47
CA TYR A 25 21.84 7.28 -14.53
C TYR A 25 20.33 7.46 -14.38
N TRP A 26 19.51 6.70 -15.11
CA TRP A 26 18.05 6.81 -15.02
C TRP A 26 17.47 6.27 -13.71
N VAL A 27 18.12 5.27 -13.10
CA VAL A 27 17.81 4.84 -11.72
C VAL A 27 18.14 5.96 -10.72
N TYR A 28 19.30 6.58 -10.84
CA TYR A 28 19.69 7.72 -10.01
C TYR A 28 18.72 8.91 -10.15
N LYS A 29 18.19 9.13 -11.37
CA LYS A 29 17.16 10.14 -11.65
C LYS A 29 15.74 9.74 -11.25
N LEU A 30 15.55 8.54 -10.68
CA LEU A 30 14.26 8.02 -10.21
C LEU A 30 13.17 7.86 -11.30
N CYS A 31 13.54 7.80 -12.57
CA CYS A 31 12.59 7.79 -13.71
C CYS A 31 12.91 6.73 -14.77
N LEU A 32 13.66 5.67 -14.43
CA LEU A 32 13.96 4.58 -15.36
C LEU A 32 12.67 3.95 -15.93
N HIS A 33 11.65 3.72 -15.10
CA HIS A 33 10.39 3.10 -15.50
C HIS A 33 9.66 3.88 -16.61
N GLU A 34 9.51 5.20 -16.47
CA GLU A 34 8.95 6.09 -17.50
C GLU A 34 9.82 6.10 -18.75
N LYS A 35 11.16 6.15 -18.57
CA LYS A 35 12.08 6.15 -19.71
C LYS A 35 11.98 4.86 -20.52
N LEU A 36 11.75 3.72 -19.88
CA LEU A 36 11.57 2.45 -20.57
C LEU A 36 10.27 2.42 -21.39
N VAL A 37 9.18 3.01 -20.88
CA VAL A 37 7.93 3.18 -21.65
C VAL A 37 8.19 3.99 -22.92
N GLU A 38 8.85 5.16 -22.81
CA GLU A 38 9.22 5.98 -23.98
C GLU A 38 10.05 5.20 -25.01
N LEU A 39 11.00 4.39 -24.54
CA LEU A 39 11.85 3.59 -25.42
C LEU A 39 11.06 2.52 -26.16
N HIS A 40 10.11 1.85 -25.50
CA HIS A 40 9.30 0.83 -26.16
C HIS A 40 8.34 1.43 -27.20
N PHE A 41 7.73 2.58 -26.91
CA PHE A 41 6.98 3.33 -27.92
C PHE A 41 7.83 3.67 -29.15
N ARG A 42 9.12 3.94 -28.96
CA ARG A 42 10.04 4.31 -30.06
C ARG A 42 10.61 3.12 -30.82
N TYR A 43 10.94 2.03 -30.14
CA TYR A 43 11.76 0.94 -30.70
C TYR A 43 11.02 -0.39 -30.82
N GLY A 44 9.81 -0.50 -30.26
CA GLY A 44 8.97 -1.69 -30.35
C GLY A 44 9.18 -2.69 -29.20
N PRO A 45 8.88 -3.98 -29.40
CA PRO A 45 8.67 -4.93 -28.32
C PRO A 45 9.89 -5.33 -27.50
N VAL A 46 11.08 -5.16 -28.07
CA VAL A 46 12.35 -5.49 -27.43
C VAL A 46 13.33 -4.36 -27.61
N VAL A 47 13.89 -3.87 -26.51
CA VAL A 47 14.85 -2.77 -26.52
C VAL A 47 16.15 -3.19 -25.85
N ARG A 48 17.27 -2.96 -26.54
CA ARG A 48 18.61 -3.12 -25.99
C ARG A 48 18.96 -1.92 -25.12
N ILE A 49 18.95 -2.15 -23.80
CA ILE A 49 19.25 -1.12 -22.79
C ILE A 49 20.57 -1.34 -22.05
N GLY A 50 21.44 -2.21 -22.60
CA GLY A 50 22.79 -2.47 -22.11
C GLY A 50 23.64 -3.18 -23.17
N PRO A 51 24.96 -3.34 -22.95
CA PRO A 51 25.79 -4.19 -23.79
C PRO A 51 25.20 -5.60 -23.95
N ASN A 52 24.84 -6.24 -22.82
CA ASN A 52 24.24 -7.58 -22.77
C ASN A 52 22.82 -7.60 -22.19
N HIS A 53 22.05 -6.51 -22.31
CA HIS A 53 20.74 -6.38 -21.66
C HIS A 53 19.64 -6.06 -22.67
N LEU A 54 18.59 -6.87 -22.68
CA LEU A 54 17.35 -6.66 -23.42
C LEU A 54 16.20 -6.47 -22.44
N HIS A 55 15.35 -5.47 -22.70
CA HIS A 55 14.11 -5.24 -21.97
C HIS A 55 12.93 -5.51 -22.89
N PHE A 56 11.92 -6.18 -22.36
CA PHE A 56 10.72 -6.61 -23.08
C PHE A 56 9.50 -5.89 -22.52
N TRP A 57 8.55 -5.55 -23.39
CA TRP A 57 7.18 -5.16 -22.99
C TRP A 57 6.11 -6.10 -23.56
N ASP A 58 6.55 -7.16 -24.24
CA ASP A 58 5.70 -8.19 -24.81
C ASP A 58 5.28 -9.16 -23.70
N GLY A 59 3.97 -9.34 -23.54
CA GLY A 59 3.41 -10.19 -22.51
C GLY A 59 3.77 -11.67 -22.65
N ASP A 60 4.06 -12.15 -23.85
CA ASP A 60 4.45 -13.55 -24.08
C ASP A 60 5.85 -13.86 -23.55
N ALA A 61 6.67 -12.84 -23.30
CA ALA A 61 7.98 -13.00 -22.69
C ALA A 61 7.91 -13.32 -21.18
N ILE A 62 6.77 -13.09 -20.51
CA ILE A 62 6.61 -13.25 -19.06
C ILE A 62 6.94 -14.67 -18.59
N ALA A 63 6.29 -15.67 -19.19
CA ALA A 63 6.45 -17.06 -18.79
C ALA A 63 7.86 -17.61 -19.13
N PRO A 64 8.40 -17.44 -20.35
CA PRO A 64 9.77 -17.82 -20.67
C PRO A 64 10.81 -17.23 -19.69
N ILE A 65 10.67 -15.95 -19.33
CA ILE A 65 11.65 -15.27 -18.46
C ILE A 65 11.51 -15.70 -16.99
N TYR A 66 10.29 -15.73 -16.45
CA TYR A 66 10.09 -15.88 -15.00
C TYR A 66 9.70 -17.30 -14.56
N LYS A 67 9.32 -18.19 -15.48
CA LYS A 67 9.07 -19.63 -15.21
C LYS A 67 10.14 -20.57 -15.77
N GLY A 68 11.20 -20.06 -16.41
CA GLY A 68 12.29 -20.86 -16.99
C GLY A 68 13.22 -21.57 -15.99
N GLY A 69 12.93 -21.51 -14.69
CA GLY A 69 13.68 -22.24 -13.66
C GLY A 69 15.18 -21.89 -13.65
N ARG A 70 16.04 -22.93 -13.49
CA ARG A 70 17.50 -22.80 -13.46
C ARG A 70 18.09 -22.21 -14.75
N MET A 71 17.39 -22.37 -15.88
CA MET A 71 17.85 -21.85 -17.17
C MET A 71 17.68 -20.34 -17.30
N MET A 72 16.93 -19.73 -16.37
CA MET A 72 16.71 -18.30 -16.24
C MET A 72 17.13 -17.85 -14.84
N GLY A 73 18.44 -17.87 -14.58
CA GLY A 73 19.01 -17.53 -13.26
C GLY A 73 18.98 -16.03 -12.97
N LYS A 74 19.00 -15.64 -11.68
CA LYS A 74 19.22 -14.24 -11.28
C LYS A 74 20.65 -13.81 -11.64
N THR A 75 20.82 -12.56 -12.04
CA THR A 75 22.14 -11.98 -12.38
C THR A 75 22.85 -11.43 -11.13
N GLU A 76 24.07 -10.93 -11.31
CA GLU A 76 24.86 -10.27 -10.26
C GLU A 76 24.25 -8.93 -9.80
N PHE A 77 23.26 -8.41 -10.53
CA PHE A 77 22.45 -7.24 -10.11
C PHE A 77 21.96 -7.37 -8.66
N TYR A 78 21.56 -8.57 -8.27
CA TYR A 78 21.00 -8.85 -6.94
C TYR A 78 22.03 -8.77 -5.81
N HIS A 79 23.33 -8.88 -6.10
CA HIS A 79 24.39 -8.75 -5.09
C HIS A 79 24.41 -7.35 -4.46
N ALA A 80 23.93 -6.34 -5.19
CA ALA A 80 23.82 -4.98 -4.68
C ALA A 80 22.80 -4.89 -3.53
N PHE A 81 21.76 -5.72 -3.52
CA PHE A 81 20.72 -5.77 -2.48
C PHE A 81 21.16 -6.54 -1.21
N THR A 82 22.23 -7.32 -1.30
CA THR A 82 22.76 -8.07 -0.16
C THR A 82 23.37 -7.15 0.91
N ALA A 83 22.84 -7.19 2.14
CA ALA A 83 23.35 -6.40 3.27
C ALA A 83 24.27 -7.20 4.20
N PHE A 84 23.89 -8.44 4.53
CA PHE A 84 24.65 -9.39 5.36
C PHE A 84 25.18 -10.52 4.48
N ASN A 85 24.36 -11.55 4.25
CA ASN A 85 24.54 -12.61 3.26
C ASN A 85 23.37 -12.58 2.27
N PRO A 86 23.49 -13.27 1.12
CA PRO A 86 22.36 -13.43 0.20
C PRO A 86 21.15 -14.02 0.93
N ASN A 87 20.04 -13.28 0.91
CA ASN A 87 18.75 -13.70 1.45
C ASN A 87 17.84 -14.22 0.32
N LEU A 88 16.60 -14.59 0.61
CA LEU A 88 15.65 -15.11 -0.39
C LEU A 88 15.50 -14.18 -1.62
N PHE A 89 15.57 -12.85 -1.43
CA PHE A 89 15.50 -11.89 -2.52
C PHE A 89 16.83 -11.76 -3.29
N GLY A 90 17.96 -11.63 -2.60
CA GLY A 90 19.28 -11.39 -3.21
C GLY A 90 19.99 -12.65 -3.72
N GLY A 91 19.56 -13.84 -3.29
CA GLY A 91 20.19 -15.12 -3.59
C GLY A 91 20.10 -15.53 -5.06
N THR A 92 21.27 -15.70 -5.69
CA THR A 92 21.41 -16.11 -7.10
C THR A 92 21.45 -17.63 -7.25
N ASP A 93 22.01 -18.36 -6.29
CA ASP A 93 22.02 -19.83 -6.27
C ASP A 93 20.60 -20.39 -6.10
N GLU A 94 20.19 -21.26 -7.02
CA GLU A 94 18.84 -21.82 -7.05
C GLU A 94 18.60 -22.90 -5.99
N ASN A 95 19.63 -23.66 -5.61
CA ASN A 95 19.50 -24.71 -4.59
C ASN A 95 19.36 -24.08 -3.22
N ILE A 96 20.19 -23.08 -2.92
CA ILE A 96 20.08 -22.29 -1.68
C ILE A 96 18.72 -21.58 -1.66
N HIS A 97 18.30 -20.98 -2.77
CA HIS A 97 17.00 -20.33 -2.82
C HIS A 97 15.83 -21.30 -2.58
N ALA A 98 15.83 -22.49 -3.19
CA ALA A 98 14.80 -23.50 -2.99
C ALA A 98 14.74 -23.97 -1.52
N LEU A 99 15.91 -24.23 -0.92
CA LEU A 99 16.03 -24.57 0.50
C LEU A 99 15.43 -23.47 1.38
N ARG A 100 15.84 -22.21 1.17
CA ARG A 100 15.31 -21.05 1.90
C ARG A 100 13.81 -20.91 1.71
N ARG A 101 13.31 -21.10 0.50
CA ARG A 101 11.89 -20.99 0.23
C ARG A 101 11.09 -22.00 1.04
N ARG A 102 11.55 -23.26 1.15
CA ARG A 102 10.86 -24.28 1.96
C ARG A 102 10.89 -23.97 3.44
N GLN A 103 12.04 -23.54 3.97
CA GLN A 103 12.19 -23.12 5.37
C GLN A 103 11.21 -21.99 5.74
N LEU A 104 11.00 -21.03 4.84
CA LEU A 104 10.24 -19.82 5.13
C LEU A 104 8.74 -19.89 4.81
N SER A 105 8.34 -20.75 3.87
CA SER A 105 6.98 -20.70 3.31
C SER A 105 5.87 -20.93 4.34
N ASN A 106 6.11 -21.71 5.39
CA ASN A 106 5.10 -21.96 6.43
C ASN A 106 4.70 -20.67 7.17
N GLY A 107 5.66 -19.84 7.56
CA GLY A 107 5.42 -18.58 8.28
C GLY A 107 4.62 -17.55 7.46
N PHE A 108 4.69 -17.63 6.13
CA PHE A 108 3.97 -16.74 5.21
C PHE A 108 2.71 -17.37 4.58
N SER A 109 2.34 -18.59 5.01
CA SER A 109 1.09 -19.21 4.58
C SER A 109 -0.13 -18.40 5.03
N GLN A 110 -1.25 -18.52 4.33
CA GLN A 110 -2.49 -17.82 4.70
C GLN A 110 -2.89 -18.10 6.16
N ALA A 111 -2.86 -19.38 6.58
CA ALA A 111 -3.18 -19.79 7.95
C ALA A 111 -2.23 -19.20 9.01
N SER A 112 -0.96 -18.97 8.66
CA SER A 112 -0.01 -18.29 9.56
C SER A 112 -0.29 -16.80 9.64
N ILE A 113 -0.57 -16.14 8.51
CA ILE A 113 -0.91 -14.71 8.48
C ILE A 113 -2.24 -14.42 9.20
N GLU A 114 -3.24 -15.29 9.09
CA GLU A 114 -4.51 -15.17 9.81
C GLU A 114 -4.31 -15.12 11.34
N LYS A 115 -3.32 -15.84 11.87
CA LYS A 115 -2.97 -15.80 13.30
C LYS A 115 -2.28 -14.51 13.73
N LEU A 116 -1.75 -13.74 12.78
CA LEU A 116 -1.09 -12.45 13.04
C LEU A 116 -2.09 -11.28 13.03
N GLN A 117 -3.36 -11.53 12.69
CA GLN A 117 -4.40 -10.49 12.65
C GLN A 117 -4.53 -9.67 13.92
N PRO A 118 -4.45 -10.22 15.16
CA PRO A 118 -4.52 -9.41 16.36
C PRO A 118 -3.43 -8.34 16.43
N LEU A 119 -2.23 -8.63 15.91
CA LEU A 119 -1.12 -7.68 15.85
C LEU A 119 -1.41 -6.56 14.85
N ILE A 120 -1.97 -6.90 13.70
CA ILE A 120 -2.37 -5.93 12.66
C ILE A 120 -3.50 -5.04 13.19
N ASN A 121 -4.54 -5.63 13.80
CA ASN A 121 -5.68 -4.92 14.36
C ASN A 121 -5.23 -3.92 15.45
N ARG A 122 -4.28 -4.30 16.30
CA ARG A 122 -3.72 -3.40 17.31
C ARG A 122 -3.10 -2.14 16.69
N GLN A 123 -2.31 -2.30 15.62
CA GLN A 123 -1.71 -1.16 14.94
C GLN A 123 -2.74 -0.32 14.17
N LEU A 124 -3.80 -0.95 13.67
CA LEU A 124 -4.90 -0.26 13.01
C LEU A 124 -5.73 0.56 14.01
N GLY A 125 -5.88 0.09 15.25
CA GLY A 125 -6.49 0.86 16.34
C GLY A 125 -5.76 2.18 16.60
N ILE A 126 -4.42 2.14 16.65
CA ILE A 126 -3.60 3.35 16.80
C ILE A 126 -3.79 4.30 15.61
N LEU A 127 -3.90 3.77 14.39
CA LEU A 127 -4.20 4.58 13.21
C LEU A 127 -5.58 5.24 13.31
N ILE A 128 -6.60 4.48 13.71
CA ILE A 128 -7.97 4.97 13.90
C ILE A 128 -8.01 6.08 14.95
N ASP A 129 -7.38 5.88 16.12
CA ASP A 129 -7.32 6.89 17.18
C ASP A 129 -6.66 8.18 16.68
N LYS A 130 -5.60 8.05 15.87
CA LYS A 130 -4.92 9.21 15.27
C LYS A 130 -5.81 9.94 14.26
N LEU A 131 -6.56 9.20 13.44
CA LEU A 131 -7.52 9.78 12.48
C LEU A 131 -8.70 10.46 13.20
N ASN A 132 -9.19 9.89 14.30
CA ASN A 132 -10.19 10.53 15.16
C ASN A 132 -9.67 11.86 15.72
N GLY A 133 -8.43 11.89 16.22
CA GLY A 133 -7.82 13.15 16.69
C GLY A 133 -7.70 14.21 15.58
N PHE A 134 -7.41 13.82 14.34
CA PHE A 134 -7.41 14.74 13.19
C PHE A 134 -8.82 15.21 12.84
N ALA A 135 -9.82 14.32 12.90
CA ALA A 135 -11.21 14.67 12.65
C ALA A 135 -11.75 15.66 13.68
N GLU A 136 -11.52 15.42 14.97
CA GLU A 136 -11.96 16.28 16.07
C GLU A 136 -11.34 17.68 16.00
N SER A 137 -10.07 17.76 15.62
CA SER A 137 -9.33 19.02 15.51
C SER A 137 -9.51 19.73 14.16
N GLY A 138 -10.08 19.06 13.15
CA GLY A 138 -10.14 19.55 11.76
C GLY A 138 -8.75 19.74 11.12
N THR A 139 -7.73 19.05 11.63
CA THR A 139 -6.33 19.21 11.21
C THR A 139 -6.11 18.62 9.81
N VAL A 140 -5.46 19.38 8.94
CA VAL A 140 -4.93 18.87 7.67
C VAL A 140 -3.67 18.06 7.94
N PHE A 141 -3.61 16.83 7.45
CA PHE A 141 -2.47 15.93 7.66
C PHE A 141 -2.03 15.28 6.34
N ASP A 142 -0.81 14.75 6.32
CA ASP A 142 -0.32 13.95 5.21
C ASP A 142 -0.76 12.48 5.37
N LEU A 143 -1.71 12.06 4.54
CA LEU A 143 -2.25 10.70 4.53
C LEU A 143 -1.21 9.67 4.08
N LYS A 144 -0.33 10.03 3.14
CA LYS A 144 0.74 9.13 2.67
C LYS A 144 1.71 8.83 3.81
N ASP A 145 2.16 9.86 4.52
CA ASP A 145 3.09 9.67 5.64
C ASP A 145 2.42 8.92 6.79
N THR A 146 1.16 9.25 7.11
CA THR A 146 0.38 8.56 8.14
C THR A 146 0.25 7.06 7.87
N ILE A 147 -0.09 6.66 6.63
CA ILE A 147 -0.15 5.25 6.21
C ILE A 147 1.23 4.59 6.27
N SER A 148 2.28 5.33 5.91
CA SER A 148 3.65 4.80 5.93
C SER A 148 4.14 4.49 7.35
N LEU A 149 3.82 5.35 8.32
CA LEU A 149 4.11 5.11 9.74
C LEU A 149 3.33 3.89 10.28
N TYR A 150 2.06 3.76 9.91
CA TYR A 150 1.23 2.60 10.26
C TYR A 150 1.82 1.28 9.75
N VAL A 151 2.17 1.22 8.46
CA VAL A 151 2.75 0.00 7.86
C VAL A 151 4.10 -0.34 8.49
N LEU A 152 4.92 0.67 8.81
CA LEU A 152 6.20 0.48 9.48
C LEU A 152 6.01 -0.16 10.86
N ASP A 153 5.01 0.27 11.62
CA ASP A 153 4.70 -0.32 12.93
C ASP A 153 4.13 -1.73 12.82
N ILE A 154 3.28 -2.04 11.82
CA ILE A 154 2.89 -3.44 11.55
C ILE A 154 4.13 -4.29 11.33
N LEU A 155 5.09 -3.80 10.54
CA LEU A 155 6.28 -4.57 10.24
C LEU A 155 7.16 -4.75 11.48
N GLY A 156 7.29 -3.75 12.34
CA GLY A 156 7.91 -3.91 13.65
C GLY A 156 7.22 -5.00 14.48
N GLU A 157 5.90 -4.92 14.58
CA GLU A 157 5.08 -5.81 15.41
C GLU A 157 5.08 -7.27 14.90
N VAL A 158 5.00 -7.44 13.57
CA VAL A 158 4.82 -8.72 12.88
C VAL A 158 6.15 -9.35 12.47
N ALA A 159 7.17 -8.55 12.14
CA ALA A 159 8.47 -9.05 11.68
C ALA A 159 9.61 -8.90 12.69
N PHE A 160 9.42 -8.18 13.80
CA PHE A 160 10.49 -7.94 14.78
C PHE A 160 10.05 -8.04 16.25
N SER A 161 8.83 -8.49 16.50
CA SER A 161 8.26 -8.66 17.84
C SER A 161 8.18 -7.37 18.68
N ARG A 162 8.42 -6.20 18.08
CA ARG A 162 8.43 -4.90 18.76
C ARG A 162 7.91 -3.81 17.84
N PRO A 163 6.96 -2.96 18.28
CA PRO A 163 6.58 -1.81 17.48
C PRO A 163 7.76 -0.85 17.40
N PHE A 164 7.92 -0.17 16.27
CA PHE A 164 8.87 0.95 16.18
C PHE A 164 8.32 2.21 16.85
N ASN A 165 7.02 2.21 17.17
CA ASN A 165 6.23 3.32 17.68
C ASN A 165 6.30 4.53 16.74
N ALA A 166 6.38 4.26 15.43
CA ALA A 166 6.47 5.27 14.38
C ALA A 166 5.20 6.14 14.33
N GLN A 167 4.03 5.52 14.51
CA GLN A 167 2.75 6.24 14.54
C GLN A 167 2.67 7.27 15.69
N VAL A 168 3.12 6.85 16.88
CA VAL A 168 3.06 7.64 18.12
C VAL A 168 4.08 8.77 18.10
N LYS A 169 5.31 8.48 17.65
CA LYS A 169 6.36 9.52 17.54
C LYS A 169 6.07 10.53 16.44
N GLY A 170 5.31 10.13 15.42
CA GLY A 170 5.16 10.92 14.19
C GLY A 170 6.45 10.99 13.37
N GLU A 171 7.42 10.13 13.66
CA GLU A 171 8.73 10.14 13.03
C GLU A 171 8.89 8.95 12.09
N ALA A 172 9.18 9.24 10.84
CA ALA A 172 9.46 8.27 9.80
C ALA A 172 10.96 7.94 9.69
N GLU A 173 11.76 8.08 10.76
CA GLU A 173 13.23 8.11 10.67
C GLU A 173 13.85 6.89 9.95
N GLN A 174 13.18 5.73 9.99
CA GLN A 174 13.59 4.51 9.29
C GLN A 174 13.26 4.50 7.78
N ILE A 175 12.25 5.25 7.33
CA ILE A 175 11.75 5.26 5.94
C ILE A 175 12.79 5.85 4.96
N PRO A 176 13.42 7.02 5.23
CA PRO A 176 14.52 7.51 4.41
C PRO A 176 15.67 6.50 4.29
N ALA A 177 15.97 5.76 5.36
CA ALA A 177 17.07 4.80 5.34
C ALA A 177 16.81 3.59 4.43
N ILE A 178 15.55 3.14 4.34
CA ILE A 178 15.15 2.06 3.43
C ILE A 178 15.15 2.55 1.98
N ASN A 179 14.62 3.74 1.71
CA ASN A 179 14.67 4.35 0.38
C ASN A 179 16.11 4.52 -0.13
N ASP A 180 16.99 4.97 0.76
CA ASP A 180 18.41 5.09 0.47
C ASP A 180 19.06 3.73 0.18
N HIS A 181 18.67 2.69 0.92
CA HIS A 181 19.16 1.33 0.67
C HIS A 181 18.76 0.84 -0.73
N ILE A 182 17.51 1.06 -1.14
CA ILE A 182 16.98 0.64 -2.44
C ILE A 182 17.67 1.42 -3.55
N LEU A 183 17.79 2.75 -3.43
CA LEU A 183 18.50 3.58 -4.42
C LEU A 183 19.96 3.17 -4.57
N LEU A 184 20.65 2.91 -3.45
CA LEU A 184 22.04 2.43 -3.46
C LEU A 184 22.15 1.12 -4.23
N ALA A 185 21.26 0.18 -3.92
CA ALA A 185 21.26 -1.14 -4.55
C ALA A 185 20.90 -1.06 -6.03
N GLY A 186 19.90 -0.25 -6.40
CA GLY A 186 19.51 -0.03 -7.79
C GLY A 186 20.63 0.58 -8.62
N VAL A 187 21.30 1.63 -8.11
CA VAL A 187 22.42 2.26 -8.84
C VAL A 187 23.61 1.30 -8.96
N ILE A 188 24.04 0.68 -7.86
CA ILE A 188 25.19 -0.23 -7.86
C ILE A 188 24.91 -1.50 -8.69
N GLY A 189 23.70 -2.03 -8.60
CA GLY A 189 23.30 -3.25 -9.31
C GLY A 189 23.37 -3.08 -10.83
N GLU A 190 23.10 -1.85 -11.32
CA GLU A 190 23.21 -1.52 -12.73
C GLU A 190 24.64 -1.23 -13.19
N LEU A 191 25.58 -0.93 -12.30
CA LEU A 191 26.98 -0.70 -12.67
C LEU A 191 27.70 -2.02 -13.02
N PRO A 192 28.72 -1.99 -13.91
CA PRO A 192 29.58 -3.15 -14.12
C PRO A 192 30.40 -3.45 -12.85
N PHE A 193 30.86 -4.70 -12.73
CA PHE A 193 31.68 -5.16 -11.61
C PHE A 193 31.06 -4.82 -10.25
N GLN A 194 29.82 -5.29 -10.02
CA GLN A 194 28.98 -4.88 -8.91
C GLN A 194 29.66 -5.05 -7.55
N ASP A 195 30.40 -6.14 -7.34
CA ASP A 195 31.10 -6.39 -6.08
C ASP A 195 32.22 -5.37 -5.82
N ILE A 196 32.97 -4.98 -6.86
CA ILE A 196 33.98 -3.93 -6.80
C ILE A 196 33.31 -2.56 -6.57
N SER A 197 32.26 -2.25 -7.35
CA SER A 197 31.50 -1.01 -7.21
C SER A 197 30.91 -0.84 -5.81
N LYS A 198 30.40 -1.93 -5.22
CA LYS A 198 29.90 -1.99 -3.85
C LYS A 198 31.01 -1.82 -2.82
N ALA A 199 32.17 -2.42 -3.03
CA ALA A 199 33.33 -2.22 -2.16
C ALA A 199 33.78 -0.76 -2.19
N LEU A 200 33.91 -0.16 -3.38
CA LEU A 200 34.32 1.23 -3.58
C LEU A 200 33.32 2.23 -3.01
N ALA A 201 32.01 1.95 -3.11
CA ALA A 201 30.96 2.82 -2.57
C ALA A 201 31.15 3.08 -1.05
N ARG A 202 31.69 2.12 -0.30
CA ARG A 202 31.98 2.26 1.14
C ARG A 202 33.01 3.33 1.45
N TRP A 203 33.91 3.58 0.50
CA TRP A 203 35.02 4.53 0.62
C TRP A 203 34.80 5.78 -0.26
N SER A 204 33.59 5.93 -0.81
CA SER A 204 33.31 7.03 -1.74
C SER A 204 33.43 8.38 -1.04
N PRO A 205 34.17 9.36 -1.59
CA PRO A 205 34.19 10.71 -1.04
C PRO A 205 32.88 11.48 -1.33
N ILE A 206 32.04 10.96 -2.24
CA ILE A 206 30.86 11.65 -2.76
C ILE A 206 29.77 11.71 -1.67
N PRO A 207 29.28 12.91 -1.27
CA PRO A 207 28.38 13.07 -0.13
C PRO A 207 27.09 12.24 -0.21
N TRP A 208 26.42 12.22 -1.38
CA TRP A 208 25.19 11.45 -1.51
C TRP A 208 25.43 9.94 -1.38
N MET A 209 26.52 9.42 -1.93
CA MET A 209 26.89 8.00 -1.82
C MET A 209 27.22 7.62 -0.36
N ARG A 210 27.94 8.50 0.36
CA ARG A 210 28.22 8.31 1.79
C ARG A 210 26.93 8.21 2.61
N ARG A 211 25.98 9.12 2.37
CA ARG A 211 24.65 9.09 3.01
C ARG A 211 23.95 7.76 2.76
N LEU A 212 23.90 7.30 1.50
CA LEU A 212 23.25 6.03 1.16
C LEU A 212 23.88 4.81 1.88
N VAL A 213 25.21 4.76 1.94
CA VAL A 213 25.93 3.68 2.62
C VAL A 213 25.70 3.74 4.14
N GLN A 214 25.71 4.94 4.73
CA GLN A 214 25.42 5.14 6.16
C GLN A 214 23.99 4.71 6.50
N SER A 215 23.01 5.09 5.69
CA SER A 215 21.61 4.65 5.82
C SER A 215 21.49 3.12 5.81
N ARG A 216 22.14 2.44 4.87
CA ARG A 216 22.19 0.96 4.85
C ARG A 216 22.82 0.40 6.13
N ASN A 217 23.92 0.97 6.61
CA ASN A 217 24.60 0.49 7.82
C ASN A 217 23.76 0.68 9.08
N ARG A 218 23.05 1.80 9.19
CA ARG A 218 22.09 2.05 10.27
C ARG A 218 20.97 1.01 10.27
N LEU A 219 20.40 0.73 9.10
CA LEU A 219 19.34 -0.26 8.95
C LEU A 219 19.82 -1.68 9.32
N LYS A 220 21.07 -2.02 8.97
CA LYS A 220 21.71 -3.27 9.41
C LYS A 220 21.81 -3.36 10.93
N ALA A 221 22.29 -2.31 11.59
CA ALA A 221 22.44 -2.30 13.04
C ALA A 221 21.08 -2.52 13.74
N ILE A 222 20.05 -1.78 13.33
CA ILE A 222 18.68 -1.93 13.86
C ILE A 222 18.18 -3.38 13.70
N CYS A 223 18.36 -3.96 12.50
CA CYS A 223 17.96 -5.34 12.23
C CYS A 223 18.69 -6.33 13.14
N SER A 224 20.01 -6.20 13.29
CA SER A 224 20.80 -7.09 14.14
C SER A 224 20.42 -6.98 15.61
N ASP A 225 20.09 -5.78 16.09
CA ASP A 225 19.61 -5.60 17.45
C ASP A 225 18.25 -6.28 17.67
N CYS A 226 17.32 -6.17 16.71
CA CYS A 226 16.04 -6.89 16.78
C CYS A 226 16.24 -8.41 16.84
N VAL A 227 17.07 -8.96 15.94
CA VAL A 227 17.32 -10.40 15.85
C VAL A 227 17.99 -10.90 17.13
N ARG A 228 19.03 -10.20 17.60
CA ARG A 228 19.71 -10.54 18.85
C ARG A 228 18.74 -10.53 20.03
N TYR A 229 17.91 -9.49 20.15
CA TYR A 229 16.92 -9.40 21.22
C TYR A 229 15.97 -10.58 21.22
N LYS A 230 15.42 -10.97 20.05
CA LYS A 230 14.50 -12.10 19.93
C LYS A 230 15.16 -13.44 20.25
N VAL A 231 16.40 -13.65 19.81
CA VAL A 231 17.16 -14.88 20.09
C VAL A 231 17.48 -14.99 21.59
N THR A 232 17.79 -13.89 22.27
CA THR A 232 18.12 -13.89 23.70
C THR A 232 16.92 -13.82 24.63
N HIS A 233 15.74 -13.42 24.12
CA HIS A 233 14.48 -13.37 24.86
C HIS A 233 13.41 -14.20 24.15
N PRO A 234 13.49 -15.54 24.23
CA PRO A 234 12.46 -16.42 23.68
C PRO A 234 11.09 -16.02 24.24
N SER A 235 10.11 -15.92 23.36
CA SER A 235 8.75 -15.56 23.73
C SER A 235 7.79 -16.52 23.04
N GLU A 236 6.70 -16.89 23.72
CA GLU A 236 5.59 -17.63 23.11
C GLU A 236 4.84 -16.81 22.05
N ARG A 237 5.16 -15.52 21.94
CA ARG A 237 4.63 -14.62 20.90
C ARG A 237 4.97 -15.17 19.52
N ARG A 238 3.92 -15.49 18.77
CA ARG A 238 4.01 -15.88 17.37
C ARG A 238 4.09 -14.64 16.49
N ASP A 239 5.21 -14.50 15.81
CA ASP A 239 5.49 -13.48 14.80
C ASP A 239 6.40 -14.08 13.71
N LEU A 240 6.64 -13.33 12.64
CA LEU A 240 7.45 -13.84 11.53
C LEU A 240 8.92 -14.03 11.92
N LEU A 241 9.46 -13.26 12.87
CA LEU A 241 10.83 -13.48 13.35
C LEU A 241 10.95 -14.77 14.14
N GLN A 242 9.96 -15.07 14.99
CA GLN A 242 9.85 -16.38 15.65
C GLN A 242 9.80 -17.49 14.60
N SER A 243 9.03 -17.28 13.53
CA SER A 243 8.95 -18.23 12.41
C SER A 243 10.30 -18.41 11.70
N LEU A 244 11.14 -17.37 11.62
CA LEU A 244 12.51 -17.47 11.11
C LEU A 244 13.44 -18.26 12.04
N VAL A 245 13.35 -18.00 13.35
CA VAL A 245 14.16 -18.67 14.37
C VAL A 245 13.84 -20.16 14.46
N GLU A 246 12.56 -20.50 14.30
CA GLU A 246 12.07 -21.89 14.32
C GLU A 246 12.06 -22.55 12.94
N ALA A 247 12.47 -21.85 11.88
CA ALA A 247 12.42 -22.35 10.52
C ALA A 247 13.28 -23.62 10.38
N VAL A 248 12.64 -24.72 10.02
CA VAL A 248 13.28 -25.99 9.70
C VAL A 248 12.89 -26.39 8.29
N ASP A 249 13.87 -26.80 7.49
CA ASP A 249 13.59 -27.38 6.19
C ASP A 249 12.95 -28.77 6.37
N PRO A 250 11.74 -29.01 5.83
CA PRO A 250 11.05 -30.28 6.03
C PRO A 250 11.75 -31.47 5.36
N GLU A 251 12.59 -31.24 4.34
CA GLU A 251 13.30 -32.30 3.62
C GLU A 251 14.64 -32.66 4.30
N THR A 252 15.43 -31.67 4.68
CA THR A 252 16.80 -31.87 5.19
C THR A 252 16.91 -31.77 6.70
N GLY A 253 15.88 -31.26 7.40
CA GLY A 253 15.94 -30.94 8.83
C GLY A 253 16.87 -29.76 9.18
N SER A 254 17.43 -29.07 8.19
CA SER A 254 18.37 -27.98 8.41
C SER A 254 17.67 -26.71 8.91
N LYS A 255 18.35 -25.98 9.79
CA LYS A 255 17.89 -24.71 10.38
C LYS A 255 18.70 -23.53 9.87
N LEU A 256 18.14 -22.34 10.02
CA LEU A 256 18.87 -21.10 9.79
C LEU A 256 19.84 -20.81 10.94
N ASN A 257 21.06 -20.39 10.63
CA ASN A 257 21.97 -19.83 11.62
C ASN A 257 21.68 -18.32 11.87
N GLU A 258 22.30 -17.72 12.89
CA GLU A 258 22.03 -16.33 13.27
C GLU A 258 22.29 -15.32 12.13
N GLN A 259 23.37 -15.50 11.36
CA GLN A 259 23.69 -14.60 10.24
C GLN A 259 22.66 -14.73 9.10
N GLU A 260 22.16 -15.93 8.90
CA GLU A 260 21.11 -16.24 7.94
C GLU A 260 19.77 -15.64 8.37
N ILE A 261 19.42 -15.73 9.65
CA ILE A 261 18.23 -15.07 10.23
C ILE A 261 18.33 -13.56 10.06
N ASN A 262 19.48 -12.96 10.37
CA ASN A 262 19.74 -11.53 10.13
C ASN A 262 19.53 -11.13 8.67
N SER A 263 19.95 -11.98 7.74
CA SER A 263 19.84 -11.71 6.30
C SER A 263 18.39 -11.72 5.82
N GLU A 264 17.58 -12.67 6.29
CA GLU A 264 16.14 -12.77 5.95
C GLU A 264 15.33 -11.68 6.65
N ALA A 265 15.59 -11.41 7.94
CA ALA A 265 14.93 -10.36 8.69
C ALA A 265 15.17 -8.98 8.04
N PHE A 266 16.40 -8.70 7.59
CA PHE A 266 16.70 -7.47 6.85
C PHE A 266 15.91 -7.39 5.54
N ALA A 267 15.77 -8.52 4.83
CA ALA A 267 14.98 -8.59 3.60
C ALA A 267 13.52 -8.23 3.85
N MET A 268 12.95 -8.76 4.93
CA MET A 268 11.57 -8.50 5.34
C MET A 268 11.35 -7.03 5.68
N LEU A 269 12.27 -6.39 6.41
CA LEU A 269 12.20 -4.97 6.75
C LEU A 269 12.11 -4.08 5.50
N VAL A 270 13.01 -4.31 4.54
CA VAL A 270 13.07 -3.52 3.31
C VAL A 270 11.86 -3.80 2.43
N ALA A 271 11.52 -5.08 2.21
CA ALA A 271 10.46 -5.47 1.28
C ALA A 271 9.06 -5.13 1.79
N GLY A 272 8.79 -5.33 3.08
CA GLY A 272 7.45 -5.18 3.67
C GLY A 272 7.01 -3.74 3.90
N SER A 273 7.96 -2.82 4.12
CA SER A 273 7.67 -1.43 4.48
C SER A 273 7.12 -0.62 3.31
N HIS A 274 7.93 -0.43 2.25
CA HIS A 274 7.61 0.50 1.15
C HIS A 274 6.56 -0.06 0.19
N SER A 275 6.58 -1.37 -0.07
CA SER A 275 5.66 -1.99 -1.03
C SER A 275 4.21 -1.85 -0.58
N THR A 276 3.91 -2.15 0.68
CA THR A 276 2.55 -2.10 1.23
C THR A 276 2.07 -0.66 1.42
N SER A 277 2.89 0.21 2.01
CA SER A 277 2.54 1.63 2.25
C SER A 277 2.33 2.38 0.95
N GLY A 278 3.23 2.21 -0.04
CA GLY A 278 3.08 2.79 -1.37
C GLY A 278 1.81 2.31 -2.06
N THR A 279 1.47 1.02 -1.94
CA THR A 279 0.28 0.44 -2.57
C THR A 279 -0.99 1.03 -1.96
N LEU A 280 -1.05 1.11 -0.63
CA LEU A 280 -2.18 1.71 0.10
C LEU A 280 -2.33 3.21 -0.21
N GLY A 281 -1.22 3.96 -0.20
CA GLY A 281 -1.23 5.39 -0.52
C GLY A 281 -1.71 5.68 -1.93
N LEU A 282 -1.26 4.89 -2.91
CA LEU A 282 -1.72 5.01 -4.31
C LEU A 282 -3.18 4.58 -4.48
N LEU A 283 -3.60 3.51 -3.81
CA LEU A 283 -4.99 3.05 -3.87
C LEU A 283 -5.95 4.10 -3.27
N LEU A 284 -5.62 4.66 -2.11
CA LEU A 284 -6.37 5.77 -1.51
C LEU A 284 -6.38 6.97 -2.45
N TRP A 285 -5.26 7.32 -3.07
CA TRP A 285 -5.23 8.42 -4.04
C TRP A 285 -6.18 8.15 -5.22
N HIS A 286 -6.12 6.97 -5.83
CA HIS A 286 -6.98 6.64 -6.97
C HIS A 286 -8.46 6.67 -6.62
N LEU A 287 -8.83 6.18 -5.43
CA LEU A 287 -10.22 6.23 -4.97
C LEU A 287 -10.64 7.67 -4.66
N LEU A 288 -9.85 8.44 -3.92
CA LEU A 288 -10.26 9.80 -3.53
C LEU A 288 -10.32 10.79 -4.71
N TYR A 289 -9.56 10.55 -5.78
CA TYR A 289 -9.64 11.30 -7.04
C TYR A 289 -10.56 10.66 -8.09
N ASN A 290 -11.21 9.53 -7.80
CA ASN A 290 -12.24 8.89 -8.62
C ASN A 290 -13.48 8.61 -7.75
N ARG A 291 -14.34 9.63 -7.62
CA ARG A 291 -15.53 9.60 -6.74
C ARG A 291 -16.46 8.44 -7.06
N ASP A 292 -16.71 8.15 -8.33
CA ASP A 292 -17.56 7.03 -8.75
C ASP A 292 -17.02 5.69 -8.23
N ALA A 293 -15.69 5.46 -8.34
CA ALA A 293 -15.07 4.25 -7.83
C ALA A 293 -15.10 4.20 -6.29
N LEU A 294 -14.85 5.31 -5.61
CA LEU A 294 -14.93 5.40 -4.15
C LEU A 294 -16.33 5.08 -3.64
N GLU A 295 -17.37 5.67 -4.24
CA GLU A 295 -18.76 5.43 -3.87
C GLU A 295 -19.16 3.97 -4.07
N LYS A 296 -18.78 3.36 -5.20
CA LYS A 296 -19.00 1.92 -5.43
C LYS A 296 -18.30 1.05 -4.37
N VAL A 297 -17.07 1.40 -3.96
CA VAL A 297 -16.35 0.70 -2.87
C VAL A 297 -17.06 0.85 -1.53
N LYS A 298 -17.46 2.08 -1.15
CA LYS A 298 -18.20 2.33 0.11
C LYS A 298 -19.52 1.54 0.12
N ASN A 299 -20.31 1.64 -0.95
CA ASN A 299 -21.57 0.91 -1.10
C ASN A 299 -21.37 -0.61 -1.03
N GLU A 300 -20.30 -1.14 -1.64
CA GLU A 300 -19.97 -2.56 -1.55
C GLU A 300 -19.61 -2.98 -0.11
N ILE A 301 -18.79 -2.20 0.60
CA ILE A 301 -18.44 -2.44 2.00
C ILE A 301 -19.70 -2.45 2.87
N ASP A 302 -20.52 -1.40 2.76
CA ASP A 302 -21.73 -1.23 3.58
C ASP A 302 -22.73 -2.36 3.33
N SER A 303 -22.97 -2.71 2.07
CA SER A 303 -23.96 -3.75 1.69
C SER A 303 -23.49 -5.18 1.96
N ARG A 304 -22.18 -5.46 1.88
CA ARG A 304 -21.64 -6.83 2.01
C ARG A 304 -21.15 -7.16 3.40
N LEU A 305 -20.60 -6.18 4.11
CA LEU A 305 -19.98 -6.39 5.42
C LEU A 305 -20.82 -5.81 6.55
N GLY A 306 -21.65 -4.80 6.27
CA GLY A 306 -22.39 -4.07 7.30
C GLY A 306 -21.47 -3.27 8.22
N PRO A 307 -22.03 -2.70 9.30
CA PRO A 307 -21.24 -1.96 10.28
C PRO A 307 -20.26 -2.88 11.00
N LEU A 308 -19.09 -2.35 11.37
CA LEU A 308 -18.15 -3.06 12.22
C LEU A 308 -18.80 -3.38 13.58
N PRO A 309 -18.66 -4.62 14.09
CA PRO A 309 -19.10 -4.96 15.43
C PRO A 309 -18.46 -4.03 16.48
N PRO A 310 -19.18 -3.64 17.57
CA PRO A 310 -18.67 -2.69 18.55
C PRO A 310 -17.35 -3.10 19.23
N ASP A 311 -17.12 -4.40 19.36
CA ASP A 311 -15.94 -5.02 19.97
C ASP A 311 -14.79 -5.26 18.97
N GLU A 312 -15.01 -5.01 17.68
CA GLU A 312 -14.01 -5.19 16.65
C GLU A 312 -13.38 -3.86 16.21
N ILE A 313 -12.07 -3.90 15.93
CA ILE A 313 -11.32 -2.76 15.39
C ILE A 313 -11.38 -2.75 13.85
N ALA A 314 -11.48 -3.94 13.23
CA ALA A 314 -11.28 -4.14 11.80
C ALA A 314 -11.96 -5.42 11.33
N TYR A 315 -12.45 -5.42 10.09
CA TYR A 315 -13.03 -6.62 9.48
C TYR A 315 -12.03 -7.78 9.44
N SER A 316 -12.51 -9.01 9.68
CA SER A 316 -11.70 -10.22 9.50
C SER A 316 -11.25 -10.36 8.05
N ILE A 317 -10.02 -10.86 7.83
CA ILE A 317 -9.53 -11.17 6.48
C ILE A 317 -10.21 -12.40 5.88
N GLN A 318 -10.75 -13.29 6.73
CA GLN A 318 -11.30 -14.56 6.30
C GLN A 318 -12.55 -14.32 5.45
N GLY A 319 -12.50 -14.72 4.17
CA GLY A 319 -13.58 -14.51 3.20
C GLY A 319 -13.67 -13.10 2.62
N LEU A 320 -12.88 -12.13 3.13
CA LEU A 320 -13.00 -10.72 2.75
C LEU A 320 -12.76 -10.47 1.25
N GLU A 321 -11.76 -11.14 0.65
CA GLU A 321 -11.47 -11.00 -0.79
C GLU A 321 -12.67 -11.44 -1.66
N ALA A 322 -13.35 -12.51 -1.26
CA ALA A 322 -14.46 -13.08 -2.02
C ALA A 322 -15.75 -12.25 -1.90
N SER A 323 -15.91 -11.55 -0.78
CA SER A 323 -17.09 -10.70 -0.52
C SER A 323 -17.06 -9.35 -1.23
N LEU A 324 -15.89 -8.92 -1.73
CA LEU A 324 -15.66 -7.56 -2.24
C LEU A 324 -15.09 -7.53 -3.67
N PRO A 325 -15.84 -8.03 -4.69
CA PRO A 325 -15.36 -8.08 -6.07
C PRO A 325 -14.96 -6.71 -6.64
N TYR A 326 -15.70 -5.63 -6.37
CA TYR A 326 -15.40 -4.28 -6.86
C TYR A 326 -14.17 -3.67 -6.17
N THR A 327 -14.05 -3.85 -4.86
CA THR A 327 -12.86 -3.44 -4.10
C THR A 327 -11.63 -4.19 -4.60
N MET A 328 -11.74 -5.49 -4.87
CA MET A 328 -10.67 -6.27 -5.49
C MET A 328 -10.33 -5.80 -6.90
N ALA A 329 -11.32 -5.38 -7.70
CA ALA A 329 -11.09 -4.75 -8.99
C ALA A 329 -10.29 -3.45 -8.85
N CYS A 330 -10.59 -2.61 -7.86
CA CYS A 330 -9.82 -1.39 -7.57
C CYS A 330 -8.38 -1.71 -7.15
N VAL A 331 -8.18 -2.71 -6.29
CA VAL A 331 -6.83 -3.17 -5.89
C VAL A 331 -6.03 -3.66 -7.09
N ARG A 332 -6.65 -4.42 -7.99
CA ARG A 332 -6.01 -4.93 -9.21
C ARG A 332 -5.67 -3.81 -10.18
N GLU A 333 -6.56 -2.84 -10.35
CA GLU A 333 -6.31 -1.68 -11.20
C GLU A 333 -5.21 -0.78 -10.63
N ASN A 334 -5.12 -0.65 -9.31
CA ASN A 334 -4.01 0.04 -8.65
C ASN A 334 -2.67 -0.68 -8.90
N PHE A 335 -2.63 -2.01 -8.76
CA PHE A 335 -1.45 -2.80 -9.13
C PHE A 335 -1.07 -2.67 -10.61
N ARG A 336 -2.07 -2.47 -11.48
CA ARG A 336 -1.85 -2.28 -12.91
C ARG A 336 -1.29 -0.89 -13.19
N LEU A 337 -2.01 0.17 -12.85
CA LEU A 337 -1.71 1.53 -13.28
C LEU A 337 -0.47 2.10 -12.58
N ASN A 338 -0.36 1.95 -11.27
CA ASN A 338 0.78 2.47 -10.51
C ASN A 338 1.43 1.35 -9.67
N PRO A 339 2.07 0.35 -10.30
CA PRO A 339 2.75 -0.71 -9.57
C PRO A 339 3.89 -0.12 -8.75
N VAL A 340 3.87 -0.37 -7.45
CA VAL A 340 4.97 0.02 -6.57
C VAL A 340 6.26 -0.68 -6.96
N PHE A 341 6.22 -1.92 -7.48
CA PHE A 341 7.42 -2.58 -7.95
C PHE A 341 7.68 -2.26 -9.44
N THR A 342 8.69 -1.43 -9.73
CA THR A 342 9.04 -1.04 -11.12
C THR A 342 10.46 -1.45 -11.54
N MET A 343 11.20 -2.08 -10.63
CA MET A 343 12.59 -2.50 -10.85
C MET A 343 12.72 -3.58 -11.93
N PRO A 344 13.73 -3.51 -12.81
CA PRO A 344 14.02 -4.60 -13.73
C PRO A 344 14.51 -5.85 -12.98
N LEU A 345 13.71 -6.91 -13.01
CA LEU A 345 14.06 -8.20 -12.40
C LEU A 345 14.90 -9.05 -13.35
N TRP A 346 16.19 -8.70 -13.47
CA TRP A 346 17.10 -9.33 -14.42
C TRP A 346 17.20 -10.86 -14.29
N ARG A 347 17.11 -11.55 -15.42
CA ARG A 347 17.34 -12.98 -15.58
C ARG A 347 18.40 -13.22 -16.64
N ARG A 348 19.29 -14.18 -16.45
CA ARG A 348 20.28 -14.58 -17.44
C ARG A 348 19.83 -15.83 -18.17
N VAL A 349 19.93 -15.78 -19.51
CA VAL A 349 19.71 -16.94 -20.36
C VAL A 349 20.89 -17.90 -20.22
N HIS A 350 20.64 -19.10 -19.70
CA HIS A 350 21.63 -20.18 -19.58
C HIS A 350 21.43 -21.33 -20.57
N TYR A 351 20.43 -21.24 -21.46
CA TYR A 351 20.24 -22.20 -22.55
C TYR A 351 21.44 -22.17 -23.51
N PRO A 352 22.15 -23.28 -23.75
CA PRO A 352 23.31 -23.30 -24.64
C PRO A 352 23.00 -22.80 -26.05
N GLN A 353 21.82 -23.14 -26.55
CA GLN A 353 21.30 -22.71 -27.86
C GLN A 353 20.69 -21.29 -27.86
N GLY A 354 20.69 -20.59 -26.72
CA GLY A 354 19.90 -19.38 -26.53
C GLY A 354 18.44 -19.69 -26.18
N LEU A 355 17.67 -18.62 -25.97
CA LEU A 355 16.25 -18.68 -25.67
C LEU A 355 15.47 -18.15 -26.88
N GLN A 356 14.58 -18.98 -27.42
CA GLN A 356 13.67 -18.59 -28.49
C GLN A 356 12.23 -18.56 -27.97
N PHE A 357 11.53 -17.45 -28.20
CA PHE A 357 10.07 -17.38 -28.05
C PHE A 357 9.50 -16.35 -29.03
N GLY A 358 8.37 -16.68 -29.66
CA GLY A 358 7.85 -15.91 -30.78
C GLY A 358 8.91 -15.75 -31.87
N GLU A 359 9.10 -14.51 -32.33
CA GLU A 359 10.11 -14.15 -33.33
C GLU A 359 11.49 -13.81 -32.72
N PHE A 360 11.61 -13.82 -31.39
CA PHE A 360 12.81 -13.39 -30.70
C PHE A 360 13.75 -14.56 -30.45
N ASP A 361 14.99 -14.42 -30.94
CA ASP A 361 16.08 -15.36 -30.70
C ASP A 361 17.20 -14.68 -29.89
N ILE A 362 17.28 -15.07 -28.61
CA ILE A 362 18.08 -14.42 -27.58
C ILE A 362 19.31 -15.28 -27.27
N PRO A 363 20.54 -14.80 -27.54
CA PRO A 363 21.75 -15.57 -27.28
C PRO A 363 21.97 -15.94 -25.81
N HIS A 364 22.64 -17.07 -25.58
CA HIS A 364 23.17 -17.47 -24.28
C HIS A 364 23.96 -16.32 -23.61
N GLY A 365 23.81 -16.18 -22.30
CA GLY A 365 24.48 -15.16 -21.49
C GLY A 365 23.82 -13.78 -21.52
N THR A 366 22.78 -13.59 -22.33
CA THR A 366 22.02 -12.33 -22.37
C THR A 366 21.19 -12.16 -21.09
N ASN A 367 21.22 -10.95 -20.52
CA ASN A 367 20.35 -10.57 -19.42
C ASN A 367 19.03 -10.00 -19.99
N VAL A 368 17.91 -10.51 -19.51
CA VAL A 368 16.56 -10.15 -19.97
C VAL A 368 15.65 -9.85 -18.79
N CYS A 369 14.68 -8.96 -18.98
CA CYS A 369 13.60 -8.74 -18.01
C CYS A 369 12.39 -8.05 -18.66
N ILE A 370 11.32 -7.98 -17.87
CA ILE A 370 10.12 -7.15 -18.08
C ILE A 370 9.87 -6.40 -16.78
N SER A 371 9.66 -5.09 -16.84
CA SER A 371 9.17 -4.29 -15.71
C SER A 371 7.65 -4.16 -15.73
N ASN A 372 7.01 -4.35 -14.57
CA ASN A 372 5.54 -4.25 -14.42
C ASN A 372 5.00 -2.92 -14.97
N TYR A 373 5.60 -1.79 -14.59
CA TYR A 373 5.16 -0.48 -15.07
C TYR A 373 5.12 -0.39 -16.61
N VAL A 374 6.13 -0.95 -17.28
CA VAL A 374 6.20 -0.90 -18.75
C VAL A 374 5.15 -1.80 -19.39
N LEU A 375 5.04 -3.04 -18.89
CA LEU A 375 4.04 -4.01 -19.36
C LEU A 375 2.62 -3.49 -19.16
N HIS A 376 2.37 -2.82 -18.03
CA HIS A 376 1.05 -2.33 -17.65
C HIS A 376 0.61 -1.07 -18.40
N HIS A 377 1.53 -0.39 -19.11
CA HIS A 377 1.27 0.77 -19.95
C HIS A 377 1.42 0.46 -21.45
N ASN A 378 1.44 -0.82 -21.82
CA ASN A 378 1.42 -1.23 -23.22
C ASN A 378 -0.04 -1.13 -23.76
N PRO A 379 -0.36 -0.21 -24.69
CA PRO A 379 -1.71 -0.05 -25.23
C PRO A 379 -2.19 -1.28 -26.03
N ASP A 380 -1.28 -2.10 -26.56
CA ASP A 380 -1.65 -3.32 -27.29
C ASP A 380 -2.26 -4.38 -26.34
N ILE A 381 -1.92 -4.31 -25.05
CA ILE A 381 -2.45 -5.21 -24.01
C ILE A 381 -3.66 -4.59 -23.32
N TRP A 382 -3.57 -3.30 -22.96
CA TRP A 382 -4.54 -2.67 -22.05
C TRP A 382 -5.55 -1.76 -22.76
N GLY A 383 -5.42 -1.59 -24.07
CA GLY A 383 -6.27 -0.72 -24.87
C GLY A 383 -5.87 0.76 -24.81
N PRO A 384 -6.62 1.63 -25.51
CA PRO A 384 -6.32 3.07 -25.58
C PRO A 384 -6.48 3.80 -24.24
N ASP A 385 -7.22 3.24 -23.28
CA ASP A 385 -7.42 3.79 -21.94
C ASP A 385 -6.38 3.25 -20.93
N HIS A 386 -5.26 2.70 -21.38
CA HIS A 386 -4.23 2.10 -20.51
C HIS A 386 -3.67 3.04 -19.43
N THR A 387 -3.78 4.37 -19.59
CA THR A 387 -3.36 5.36 -18.60
C THR A 387 -4.47 5.78 -17.62
N VAL A 388 -5.68 5.22 -17.76
CA VAL A 388 -6.86 5.57 -16.95
C VAL A 388 -7.06 4.55 -15.84
N PHE A 389 -7.37 5.01 -14.63
CA PHE A 389 -7.79 4.15 -13.54
C PHE A 389 -9.24 3.70 -13.75
N ASN A 390 -9.42 2.49 -14.27
CA ASN A 390 -10.74 1.92 -14.56
C ASN A 390 -10.88 0.51 -13.93
N PRO A 391 -11.46 0.41 -12.72
CA PRO A 391 -11.74 -0.88 -12.08
C PRO A 391 -12.71 -1.77 -12.85
N ASP A 392 -13.65 -1.21 -13.60
CA ASP A 392 -14.68 -1.98 -14.33
C ASP A 392 -14.06 -2.95 -15.36
N ARG A 393 -12.81 -2.70 -15.80
CA ARG A 393 -12.01 -3.60 -16.66
C ARG A 393 -11.88 -5.02 -16.11
N TRP A 394 -11.93 -5.17 -14.78
CA TRP A 394 -11.80 -6.47 -14.10
C TRP A 394 -13.13 -7.18 -13.89
N LEU A 395 -14.25 -6.49 -14.14
CA LEU A 395 -15.61 -6.94 -13.82
C LEU A 395 -16.44 -7.27 -15.06
N VAL A 396 -15.94 -6.94 -16.26
CA VAL A 396 -16.63 -7.24 -17.51
C VAL A 396 -16.87 -8.74 -17.61
N ASP A 397 -18.14 -9.13 -17.75
CA ASP A 397 -18.62 -10.53 -17.85
C ASP A 397 -18.29 -11.18 -19.21
N ASP A 398 -17.37 -10.58 -19.96
CA ASP A 398 -16.76 -11.15 -21.15
C ASP A 398 -15.62 -12.07 -20.71
N GLY A 399 -16.01 -13.19 -20.09
CA GLY A 399 -15.17 -14.06 -19.25
C GLY A 399 -13.85 -14.54 -19.87
N ASP A 400 -13.61 -14.31 -21.15
CA ASP A 400 -12.32 -14.51 -21.81
C ASP A 400 -11.37 -13.31 -21.63
N ASN A 401 -11.85 -12.07 -21.76
CA ASN A 401 -10.99 -10.88 -21.73
C ASN A 401 -10.38 -10.63 -20.34
N ALA A 402 -11.18 -10.65 -19.27
CA ALA A 402 -10.67 -10.46 -17.91
C ALA A 402 -9.65 -11.55 -17.51
N LYS A 403 -9.87 -12.81 -17.95
CA LYS A 403 -8.92 -13.91 -17.74
C LYS A 403 -7.64 -13.73 -18.54
N ILE A 404 -7.72 -13.24 -19.78
CA ILE A 404 -6.56 -12.91 -20.62
C ILE A 404 -5.73 -11.81 -19.94
N LEU A 405 -6.36 -10.69 -19.56
CA LEU A 405 -5.68 -9.56 -18.90
C LEU A 405 -5.01 -9.96 -17.58
N SER A 406 -5.64 -10.88 -16.84
CA SER A 406 -5.08 -11.42 -15.58
C SER A 406 -3.71 -12.07 -15.75
N ARG A 407 -3.37 -12.57 -16.95
CA ARG A 407 -2.05 -13.17 -17.23
C ARG A 407 -0.93 -12.15 -17.27
N PHE A 408 -1.24 -10.88 -17.55
CA PHE A 408 -0.29 -9.78 -17.65
C PHE A 408 -0.15 -8.99 -16.34
N LEU A 409 -1.07 -9.16 -15.39
CA LEU A 409 -0.99 -8.54 -14.07
C LEU A 409 -0.17 -9.40 -13.11
N ILE A 410 1.10 -9.05 -12.89
CA ILE A 410 2.04 -9.81 -12.04
C ILE A 410 2.65 -9.00 -10.88
N PRO A 411 1.83 -8.37 -10.01
CA PRO A 411 2.30 -7.51 -8.91
C PRO A 411 3.19 -8.23 -7.90
N PHE A 412 3.00 -9.54 -7.75
CA PHE A 412 3.78 -10.40 -6.87
C PHE A 412 4.75 -11.31 -7.63
N SER A 413 5.01 -11.02 -8.92
CA SER A 413 5.74 -11.89 -9.85
C SER A 413 5.10 -13.29 -9.97
N ILE A 414 5.77 -14.22 -10.65
CA ILE A 414 5.29 -15.58 -10.91
C ILE A 414 6.41 -16.61 -10.76
N GLY A 415 6.04 -17.89 -10.74
CA GLY A 415 6.98 -19.01 -10.66
C GLY A 415 7.55 -19.19 -9.26
N HIS A 416 8.62 -19.97 -9.14
CA HIS A 416 9.22 -20.34 -7.86
C HIS A 416 9.87 -19.17 -7.10
N ARG A 417 10.12 -18.04 -7.81
CA ARG A 417 10.64 -16.79 -7.23
C ARG A 417 9.54 -15.78 -6.88
N MET A 418 8.26 -16.14 -6.98
CA MET A 418 7.14 -15.23 -6.65
C MET A 418 7.21 -14.72 -5.20
N CYS A 419 6.66 -13.54 -4.94
CA CYS A 419 6.72 -12.89 -3.63
C CYS A 419 6.21 -13.82 -2.52
N ILE A 420 7.01 -14.01 -1.47
CA ILE A 420 6.61 -14.81 -0.31
C ILE A 420 5.61 -14.06 0.57
N GLY A 421 5.70 -12.73 0.62
CA GLY A 421 4.87 -11.87 1.48
C GLY A 421 3.49 -11.53 0.92
N ARG A 422 3.04 -12.18 -0.17
CA ARG A 422 1.76 -11.85 -0.85
C ARG A 422 0.58 -11.83 0.12
N ASN A 423 0.44 -12.87 0.94
CA ASN A 423 -0.71 -13.00 1.85
C ASN A 423 -0.71 -11.88 2.90
N LEU A 424 0.44 -11.58 3.50
CA LEU A 424 0.55 -10.46 4.45
C LEU A 424 0.24 -9.12 3.80
N ALA A 425 0.76 -8.87 2.60
CA ALA A 425 0.51 -7.63 1.87
C ALA A 425 -0.98 -7.45 1.56
N MET A 426 -1.65 -8.48 1.04
CA MET A 426 -3.08 -8.44 0.75
C MET A 426 -3.92 -8.28 2.01
N THR A 427 -3.57 -8.98 3.10
CA THR A 427 -4.22 -8.80 4.41
C THR A 427 -4.15 -7.35 4.88
N ASN A 428 -2.96 -6.73 4.81
CA ASN A 428 -2.79 -5.33 5.20
C ASN A 428 -3.57 -4.39 4.27
N ILE A 429 -3.50 -4.59 2.96
CA ILE A 429 -4.19 -3.74 1.98
C ILE A 429 -5.70 -3.75 2.23
N LEU A 430 -6.30 -4.94 2.30
CA LEU A 430 -7.76 -5.08 2.37
C LEU A 430 -8.30 -4.65 3.73
N LYS A 431 -7.72 -5.14 4.83
CA LYS A 431 -8.18 -4.75 6.17
C LYS A 431 -8.08 -3.24 6.37
N THR A 432 -7.02 -2.61 5.88
CA THR A 432 -6.86 -1.15 6.01
C THR A 432 -7.91 -0.42 5.20
N ILE A 433 -8.04 -0.71 3.89
CA ILE A 433 -8.98 0.01 3.03
C ILE A 433 -10.42 -0.17 3.50
N THR A 434 -10.85 -1.39 3.81
CA THR A 434 -12.24 -1.63 4.23
C THR A 434 -12.56 -0.96 5.55
N THR A 435 -11.64 -1.02 6.51
CA THR A 435 -11.84 -0.41 7.84
C THR A 435 -11.79 1.11 7.79
N LEU A 436 -10.87 1.69 7.03
CA LEU A 436 -10.77 3.15 6.92
C LEU A 436 -11.97 3.74 6.18
N LEU A 437 -12.41 3.12 5.08
CA LEU A 437 -13.53 3.64 4.29
C LEU A 437 -14.89 3.36 4.92
N SER A 438 -15.01 2.40 5.84
CA SER A 438 -16.24 2.20 6.63
C SER A 438 -16.38 3.17 7.80
N GLN A 439 -15.26 3.67 8.35
CA GLN A 439 -15.28 4.54 9.53
C GLN A 439 -15.06 6.02 9.22
N PHE A 440 -14.46 6.35 8.07
CA PHE A 440 -14.04 7.71 7.76
C PHE A 440 -14.38 8.14 6.34
N GLU A 441 -14.60 9.44 6.20
CA GLU A 441 -14.60 10.15 4.94
C GLU A 441 -13.33 10.98 4.83
N PHE A 442 -12.67 10.91 3.67
CA PHE A 442 -11.45 11.64 3.39
C PHE A 442 -11.70 12.68 2.31
N GLU A 443 -11.22 13.89 2.56
CA GLU A 443 -11.27 15.01 1.63
C GLU A 443 -9.84 15.44 1.29
N PRO A 444 -9.35 15.13 0.08
CA PRO A 444 -8.06 15.61 -0.39
C PRO A 444 -8.02 17.15 -0.40
N VAL A 445 -6.92 17.71 0.07
CA VAL A 445 -6.65 19.15 -0.03
C VAL A 445 -5.86 19.39 -1.32
N ASP A 446 -6.47 20.14 -2.25
CA ASP A 446 -5.80 20.57 -3.48
C ASP A 446 -4.70 21.58 -3.12
N LEU A 447 -3.46 21.25 -3.45
CA LEU A 447 -2.29 22.11 -3.22
C LEU A 447 -2.10 23.17 -4.33
N GLY A 448 -3.05 23.29 -5.26
CA GLY A 448 -2.97 24.21 -6.39
C GLY A 448 -1.98 23.76 -7.47
N GLU A 449 -1.45 22.54 -7.36
CA GLU A 449 -0.71 21.93 -8.46
C GLU A 449 -1.73 21.53 -9.54
N LYS A 450 -1.75 22.29 -10.65
CA LYS A 450 -2.59 22.05 -11.85
C LYS A 450 -2.42 20.65 -12.50
N ASP A 451 -1.66 19.76 -11.86
CA ASP A 451 -1.19 18.46 -12.35
C ASP A 451 -2.10 17.28 -11.98
N HIS A 452 -3.14 17.46 -11.16
CA HIS A 452 -4.13 16.40 -10.91
C HIS A 452 -4.78 15.88 -12.21
N LYS A 453 -4.83 16.72 -13.26
CA LYS A 453 -5.28 16.34 -14.61
C LYS A 453 -4.36 15.33 -15.32
N HIS A 454 -3.11 15.16 -14.88
CA HIS A 454 -2.12 14.24 -15.47
C HIS A 454 -1.90 12.97 -14.62
N GLY A 455 -2.71 12.74 -13.58
CA GLY A 455 -2.59 11.58 -12.70
C GLY A 455 -1.57 11.75 -11.56
N VAL A 456 -1.41 10.71 -10.74
CA VAL A 456 -0.46 10.72 -9.62
C VAL A 456 0.98 10.69 -10.13
N ARG A 457 1.81 11.63 -9.65
CA ARG A 457 3.24 11.64 -9.97
C ARG A 457 3.98 10.64 -9.07
N VAL A 458 4.67 9.70 -9.69
CA VAL A 458 5.45 8.66 -8.99
C VAL A 458 6.91 8.83 -9.34
N GLN A 459 7.79 8.73 -8.34
CA GLN A 459 9.23 8.59 -8.53
C GLN A 459 9.65 7.19 -8.11
N SER A 460 10.63 6.59 -8.77
CA SER A 460 11.03 5.21 -8.47
C SER A 460 12.51 4.95 -8.55
N SER A 461 13.06 4.44 -7.45
CA SER A 461 14.40 3.83 -7.37
C SER A 461 14.38 2.33 -7.69
N GLY A 462 13.28 1.84 -8.28
CA GLY A 462 12.93 0.42 -8.41
C GLY A 462 11.70 0.06 -7.58
N ILE A 463 11.43 0.86 -6.55
CA ILE A 463 10.18 0.90 -5.81
C ILE A 463 9.58 2.29 -6.00
N GLY A 464 8.37 2.36 -6.57
CA GLY A 464 7.64 3.56 -6.90
C GLY A 464 6.96 4.15 -5.67
N GLU A 465 7.10 5.45 -5.51
CA GLU A 465 6.51 6.23 -4.44
C GLU A 465 5.84 7.48 -4.99
N MET A 466 4.70 7.83 -4.41
CA MET A 466 4.05 9.10 -4.70
C MET A 466 4.99 10.27 -4.35
N ARG A 467 5.16 11.18 -5.30
CA ARG A 467 5.96 12.40 -5.11
C ARG A 467 5.16 13.44 -4.34
N GLY A 468 5.81 14.08 -3.37
CA GLY A 468 5.19 15.10 -2.54
C GLY A 468 4.29 14.53 -1.44
N PRO A 469 3.64 15.41 -0.67
CA PRO A 469 2.69 15.04 0.37
C PRO A 469 1.32 14.69 -0.22
N PHE A 470 0.56 13.84 0.46
CA PHE A 470 -0.85 13.59 0.14
C PHE A 470 -1.74 14.20 1.23
N LEU A 471 -1.96 15.51 1.16
CA LEU A 471 -2.69 16.23 2.20
C LEU A 471 -4.20 15.94 2.15
N CYS A 472 -4.77 15.62 3.30
CA CYS A 472 -6.20 15.33 3.46
C CYS A 472 -6.75 15.95 4.75
N LYS A 473 -8.05 16.20 4.75
CA LYS A 473 -8.87 16.22 5.95
C LYS A 473 -9.59 14.89 6.09
N VAL A 474 -9.95 14.55 7.31
CA VAL A 474 -10.72 13.35 7.63
C VAL A 474 -11.92 13.73 8.48
N PHE A 475 -13.03 13.07 8.22
CA PHE A 475 -14.28 13.20 8.96
C PHE A 475 -14.75 11.80 9.34
N PRO A 476 -15.47 11.61 10.44
CA PRO A 476 -16.13 10.33 10.69
C PRO A 476 -17.16 10.10 9.59
N ALA A 477 -17.29 8.86 9.11
CA ALA A 477 -18.31 8.54 8.11
C ALA A 477 -19.71 8.84 8.65
N GLN A 478 -20.67 9.14 7.75
CA GLN A 478 -22.07 9.32 8.14
C GLN A 478 -22.57 8.06 8.87
N GLY A 479 -22.95 8.20 10.15
CA GLY A 479 -23.31 7.08 11.03
C GLY A 479 -22.16 6.48 11.86
N ALA A 480 -20.89 6.87 11.65
CA ALA A 480 -19.75 6.33 12.40
C ALA A 480 -19.55 6.91 13.81
N TRP A 481 -20.33 7.93 14.20
CA TRP A 481 -20.31 8.51 15.56
C TRP A 481 -20.83 7.54 16.65
N HIS A 482 -21.19 6.31 16.29
CA HIS A 482 -21.53 5.24 17.21
C HIS A 482 -20.33 4.69 18.01
N ARG A 483 -19.67 5.54 18.81
CA ARG A 483 -18.99 5.06 20.01
C ARG A 483 -19.43 5.77 21.29
N ASP A 484 -19.75 7.07 21.24
CA ASP A 484 -20.30 7.80 22.41
C ASP A 484 -21.26 8.95 22.08
N ILE A 485 -21.51 9.26 20.79
CA ILE A 485 -22.32 10.41 20.37
C ILE A 485 -23.31 10.00 19.27
N GLY A 486 -24.61 10.09 19.53
CA GLY A 486 -25.63 9.99 18.49
C GLY A 486 -25.74 11.31 17.73
N LEU A 487 -25.64 11.27 16.40
CA LEU A 487 -26.01 12.40 15.55
C LEU A 487 -27.40 12.15 14.96
N ILE A 488 -28.30 13.11 15.15
CA ILE A 488 -29.59 13.15 14.43
C ILE A 488 -29.47 14.23 13.37
N ASP A 489 -29.49 13.81 12.10
CA ASP A 489 -29.52 14.71 10.95
C ASP A 489 -30.94 15.27 10.77
N LEU A 490 -31.04 16.60 10.83
CA LEU A 490 -32.30 17.33 10.70
C LEU A 490 -32.37 18.15 9.42
N SER A 491 -31.51 17.89 8.40
CA SER A 491 -31.37 18.55 7.08
C SER A 491 -30.36 19.71 6.97
N PRO A 492 -30.13 20.31 5.77
CA PRO A 492 -28.83 20.32 5.05
C PRO A 492 -27.75 21.24 5.64
N ARG A 493 -27.98 21.87 6.80
CA ARG A 493 -26.99 22.73 7.48
C ARG A 493 -26.97 22.59 9.01
N ASN A 494 -27.77 21.71 9.61
CA ASN A 494 -27.85 21.59 11.07
C ASN A 494 -27.71 20.14 11.51
N VAL A 495 -26.74 19.90 12.40
CA VAL A 495 -26.48 18.58 13.01
C VAL A 495 -26.64 18.71 14.52
N LEU A 496 -27.46 17.85 15.13
CA LEU A 496 -27.64 17.77 16.58
C LEU A 496 -26.66 16.74 17.16
N MET A 497 -25.80 17.14 18.10
CA MET A 497 -24.90 16.25 18.85
C MET A 497 -25.53 15.78 20.16
N VAL A 498 -25.64 14.46 20.37
CA VAL A 498 -26.17 13.86 21.61
C VAL A 498 -25.15 12.91 22.22
N ARG A 499 -24.68 13.16 23.45
CA ARG A 499 -23.74 12.27 24.16
C ARG A 499 -24.48 11.17 24.94
N LYS A 500 -24.03 9.92 24.83
CA LYS A 500 -24.59 8.74 25.52
C LYS A 500 -23.96 8.56 26.91
N ASP A 501 -24.14 9.55 27.79
CA ASP A 501 -23.84 9.42 29.21
C ASP A 501 -25.06 8.83 29.93
N ASN A 502 -24.83 7.88 30.84
CA ASN A 502 -25.82 7.10 31.62
C ASN A 502 -26.58 7.92 32.68
N SER A 503 -27.08 9.11 32.34
CA SER A 503 -28.09 9.80 33.15
C SER A 503 -29.47 9.58 32.53
N ASP A 504 -30.40 9.04 33.32
CA ASP A 504 -31.80 8.86 32.93
C ASP A 504 -32.32 10.16 32.31
N TRP A 505 -32.81 10.08 31.07
CA TRP A 505 -33.40 11.23 30.39
C TRP A 505 -34.79 11.47 30.98
N ASP A 506 -34.93 12.55 31.75
CA ASP A 506 -36.22 13.04 32.22
C ASP A 506 -36.90 13.84 31.08
N MET A 507 -37.44 13.10 30.10
CA MET A 507 -38.25 13.65 29.02
C MET A 507 -39.62 14.04 29.56
N ASP A 508 -39.84 15.33 29.82
CA ASP A 508 -41.17 15.86 30.11
C ASP A 508 -41.99 15.92 28.82
N PHE A 509 -42.83 14.91 28.61
CA PHE A 509 -43.85 14.92 27.59
C PHE A 509 -45.06 15.71 28.11
N ASP A 510 -45.44 16.80 27.42
CA ASP A 510 -46.72 17.48 27.66
C ASP A 510 -47.79 16.90 26.70
N PRO A 511 -48.63 15.96 27.17
CA PRO A 511 -49.64 15.32 26.33
C PRO A 511 -50.71 16.29 25.81
N LYS A 512 -50.85 17.51 26.36
CA LYS A 512 -51.81 18.51 25.86
C LYS A 512 -51.29 19.30 24.66
N ARG A 513 -49.99 19.27 24.39
CA ARG A 513 -49.36 20.05 23.32
C ARG A 513 -48.63 19.21 22.27
N GLY A 514 -48.41 17.92 22.52
CA GLY A 514 -47.70 17.04 21.58
C GLY A 514 -46.23 17.45 21.37
N LEU A 515 -45.63 18.12 22.37
CA LEU A 515 -44.27 18.65 22.30
C LEU A 515 -43.34 17.82 23.18
N VAL A 516 -42.15 17.50 22.64
CA VAL A 516 -41.02 16.92 23.39
C VAL A 516 -40.04 18.05 23.69
N PHE A 517 -39.80 18.35 24.96
CA PHE A 517 -38.79 19.32 25.37
C PHE A 517 -37.44 18.62 25.59
N ILE A 518 -36.44 19.01 24.80
CA ILE A 518 -35.06 18.53 24.92
C ILE A 518 -34.24 19.63 25.62
N ASP A 519 -33.61 19.28 26.74
CA ASP A 519 -32.81 20.21 27.53
C ASP A 519 -31.39 20.38 26.96
N ILE A 520 -31.29 21.22 25.94
CA ILE A 520 -30.05 21.47 25.19
C ILE A 520 -29.03 22.24 26.04
N ALA A 521 -29.49 23.23 26.82
CA ALA A 521 -28.59 24.10 27.58
C ALA A 521 -27.95 23.38 28.78
N SER A 522 -28.69 22.52 29.51
CA SER A 522 -28.06 21.74 30.58
C SER A 522 -27.04 20.74 30.05
N ALA A 523 -27.30 20.14 28.88
CA ALA A 523 -26.36 19.23 28.23
C ALA A 523 -25.06 19.94 27.78
N LEU A 524 -25.16 21.17 27.28
CA LEU A 524 -24.00 21.95 26.80
C LEU A 524 -23.20 22.60 27.94
N PHE A 525 -23.87 23.03 29.01
CA PHE A 525 -23.26 23.85 30.06
C PHE A 525 -23.08 23.14 31.40
N GLY A 526 -23.55 21.89 31.54
CA GLY A 526 -23.39 21.08 32.76
C GLY A 526 -24.10 21.65 33.99
N ARG A 527 -25.17 22.43 33.78
CA ARG A 527 -25.96 23.08 34.84
C ARG A 527 -27.29 22.36 35.03
N ALA A 528 -27.90 22.47 36.21
CA ALA A 528 -29.21 21.86 36.48
C ALA A 528 -30.31 22.47 35.57
N LYS A 529 -31.28 21.64 35.14
CA LYS A 529 -32.45 22.02 34.32
C LYS A 529 -33.24 23.19 34.90
N ASP A 530 -33.18 23.34 36.22
CA ASP A 530 -33.89 24.36 36.97
C ASP A 530 -33.18 25.72 37.02
N ASP A 531 -31.92 25.79 36.57
CA ASP A 531 -31.11 27.01 36.58
C ASP A 531 -31.81 28.12 35.76
N PRO A 532 -31.99 29.33 36.33
CA PRO A 532 -32.70 30.42 35.66
C PRO A 532 -32.11 30.83 34.30
N GLU A 533 -30.79 30.70 34.12
CA GLU A 533 -30.11 31.01 32.86
C GLU A 533 -30.30 29.88 31.85
N VAL A 534 -30.25 28.62 32.28
CA VAL A 534 -30.61 27.46 31.45
C VAL A 534 -32.05 27.58 30.94
N LYS A 535 -32.99 27.95 31.82
CA LYS A 535 -34.40 28.18 31.43
C LYS A 535 -34.55 29.26 30.37
N LYS A 536 -33.84 30.39 30.50
CA LYS A 536 -33.85 31.47 29.50
C LYS A 536 -33.26 31.02 28.17
N ILE A 537 -32.13 30.31 28.19
CA ILE A 537 -31.47 29.82 26.98
C ILE A 537 -32.36 28.79 26.27
N ASN A 538 -32.95 27.84 26.99
CA ASN A 538 -33.89 26.89 26.42
C ASN A 538 -35.15 27.58 25.86
N LEU A 539 -35.65 28.64 26.51
CA LEU A 539 -36.77 29.43 26.00
C LEU A 539 -36.40 30.17 24.70
N PHE A 540 -35.17 30.69 24.61
CA PHE A 540 -34.64 31.36 23.42
C PHE A 540 -34.43 30.37 22.27
N LEU A 541 -33.79 29.23 22.52
CA LEU A 541 -33.57 28.18 21.53
C LEU A 541 -34.89 27.58 21.02
N GLY A 542 -35.88 27.45 21.90
CA GLY A 542 -37.23 26.99 21.56
C GLY A 542 -37.98 27.91 20.58
N GLN A 543 -37.51 29.13 20.33
CA GLN A 543 -38.05 30.02 19.30
C GLN A 543 -37.52 29.71 17.89
N TYR A 544 -36.40 28.99 17.79
CA TYR A 544 -35.74 28.65 16.52
C TYR A 544 -35.92 27.18 16.12
N ILE A 545 -36.41 26.35 17.04
CA ILE A 545 -36.68 24.93 16.81
C ILE A 545 -38.18 24.78 16.56
N THR A 546 -38.57 24.45 15.33
CA THR A 546 -39.95 24.12 15.02
C THR A 546 -40.28 22.73 15.61
N SER A 547 -41.46 22.60 16.19
CA SER A 547 -41.94 21.36 16.82
C SER A 547 -41.81 20.16 15.89
N VAL A 548 -41.05 19.13 16.30
CA VAL A 548 -41.09 17.81 15.67
C VAL A 548 -42.24 17.05 16.32
N THR A 549 -43.38 16.97 15.65
CA THR A 549 -44.45 16.02 16.02
C THR A 549 -43.98 14.61 15.71
N MET A 550 -43.62 13.84 16.74
CA MET A 550 -43.48 12.40 16.61
C MET A 550 -44.88 11.77 16.72
N GLU A 551 -45.52 11.48 15.58
CA GLU A 551 -46.62 10.51 15.58
C GLU A 551 -46.02 9.12 15.76
N ALA A 552 -46.30 8.50 16.90
CA ALA A 552 -46.07 7.08 17.09
C ALA A 552 -47.07 6.30 16.20
N LYS A 553 -46.63 5.90 15.01
CA LYS A 553 -47.28 4.86 14.22
C LYS A 553 -46.24 3.84 13.75
N ASP A 554 -46.62 2.59 13.95
CA ASP A 554 -45.86 1.37 13.72
C ASP A 554 -44.99 1.38 12.45
N ASP A 555 -43.72 0.99 12.64
CA ASP A 555 -42.77 0.44 11.66
C ASP A 555 -42.81 1.02 10.23
N ALA A 556 -42.35 2.27 10.04
CA ALA A 556 -41.57 2.72 8.88
C ALA A 556 -41.24 4.23 8.98
N VAL A 557 -39.97 4.60 9.02
CA VAL A 557 -39.54 6.00 8.96
C VAL A 557 -39.51 6.45 7.49
N GLY A 558 -40.50 7.24 7.09
CA GLY A 558 -40.50 8.00 5.84
C GLY A 558 -40.62 9.49 6.14
N VAL A 559 -39.64 10.30 5.72
CA VAL A 559 -39.66 11.76 5.87
C VAL A 559 -40.47 12.35 4.71
N GLN A 560 -41.53 13.11 5.01
CA GLN A 560 -42.21 13.96 4.04
C GLN A 560 -41.53 15.34 3.95
N GLU A 561 -41.36 15.82 2.71
CA GLU A 561 -40.83 17.15 2.36
C GLU A 561 -41.61 18.29 3.03
N VAL A 562 -40.87 19.31 3.51
CA VAL A 562 -41.45 20.59 3.95
C VAL A 562 -41.02 21.69 2.99
N ASP A 563 -42.03 22.37 2.44
CA ASP A 563 -41.95 23.41 1.42
C ASP A 563 -41.18 24.68 1.85
N ARG A 564 -40.59 25.33 0.84
CA ARG A 564 -39.76 26.55 0.94
C ARG A 564 -40.48 27.72 1.61
N LEU A 565 -39.83 28.33 2.60
CA LEU A 565 -40.07 29.73 2.99
C LEU A 565 -38.76 30.49 3.14
N GLY A 566 -38.63 31.56 2.35
CA GLY A 566 -37.47 32.44 2.31
C GLY A 566 -37.35 33.29 3.57
N LEU A 567 -36.13 33.44 4.06
CA LEU A 567 -35.77 34.43 5.07
C LEU A 567 -34.39 35.02 4.74
N GLU A 568 -34.34 36.36 4.73
CA GLU A 568 -33.12 37.18 4.66
C GLU A 568 -32.26 37.01 5.93
N PRO A 569 -30.94 37.27 5.87
CA PRO A 569 -30.06 37.16 7.02
C PRO A 569 -30.24 38.35 7.97
N LEU A 570 -30.39 38.09 9.26
CA LEU A 570 -30.29 39.12 10.30
C LEU A 570 -28.96 38.96 11.06
N ASP A 571 -28.22 40.07 11.10
CA ASP A 571 -27.00 40.32 11.89
C ASP A 571 -27.25 40.13 13.40
N ARG A 572 -26.52 39.20 14.03
CA ARG A 572 -25.58 39.37 15.16
C ARG A 572 -25.31 38.05 15.88
#